data_AF-A0A9X2KTJ1-F1
#
_entry.id   AF-A0A9X2KTJ1-F1
#
_cell.length_a   1.000
_cell.length_b   1.000
_cell.length_c   1.000
_cell.angle_alpha   90.00
_cell.angle_beta   90.00
_cell.angle_gamma   90.00
#
_symmetry.space_group_name_H-M   'P 1'
#
loop_
_entity.id
_entity.type
_entity.pdbx_description
1 polymer ?
#
loop_
_entity_poly.entity_id
_entity_poly.type
_entity_poly.pdbx_seq_one_letter_code
_entity_poly.pdbx_strand_id
1 'polypeptide(L)'
;MPAQPQIPNLRDVEAQTMRAELFALALQLGDPSASSARLNATFIWLHERLLKHLHTLNDKLETALRDYDPVLANRLEDGALRLTALLQKLTPRFAELQAGEGADLRQERYSLHLDWNLLLAEYLVHLDLQARVSHLLQPGTEYCLSSLALPDPLAHCRERVRQYQACR
;
A
#
# COMPACT_ATOMS: atom_id res chain seq x y z
N MET A 1 -24.23 9.34 -28.36
CA MET A 1 -22.94 9.59 -27.69
C MET A 1 -22.89 8.65 -26.48
N PRO A 2 -21.91 7.74 -26.37
CA PRO A 2 -21.81 6.91 -25.18
C PRO A 2 -21.46 7.78 -23.98
N ALA A 3 -22.13 7.53 -22.85
CA ALA A 3 -21.86 8.21 -21.59
C ALA A 3 -20.42 7.89 -21.15
N GLN A 4 -19.61 8.92 -20.93
CA GLN A 4 -18.28 8.75 -20.37
C GLN A 4 -18.42 8.18 -18.94
N PRO A 5 -17.63 7.16 -18.56
CA PRO A 5 -17.63 6.66 -17.19
C PRO A 5 -17.20 7.81 -16.28
N GLN A 6 -18.09 8.20 -15.36
CA GLN A 6 -17.76 9.14 -14.30
C GLN A 6 -16.76 8.44 -13.38
N ILE A 7 -15.47 8.72 -13.56
CA ILE A 7 -14.43 8.25 -12.65
C ILE A 7 -14.53 9.17 -11.42
N PRO A 8 -15.03 8.68 -10.28
CA PRO A 8 -15.27 9.52 -9.12
C PRO A 8 -13.95 10.17 -8.69
N ASN A 9 -14.02 11.46 -8.36
CA ASN A 9 -12.91 12.24 -7.80
C ASN A 9 -12.68 11.79 -6.35
N LEU A 10 -12.24 10.54 -6.16
CA LEU A 10 -11.97 9.86 -4.88
C LEU A 10 -10.67 10.36 -4.20
N ARG A 11 -10.19 11.55 -4.58
CA ARG A 11 -8.85 11.97 -4.19
C ARG A 11 -8.79 12.48 -2.77
N ASP A 12 -7.79 11.94 -2.10
CA ASP A 12 -7.23 12.29 -0.81
C ASP A 12 -7.89 11.76 0.46
N VAL A 13 -9.19 11.92 0.72
CA VAL A 13 -9.69 11.60 2.08
C VAL A 13 -9.59 10.10 2.43
N GLU A 14 -9.99 9.21 1.51
CA GLU A 14 -9.92 7.77 1.76
C GLU A 14 -8.46 7.28 1.83
N ALA A 15 -7.61 7.69 0.88
CA ALA A 15 -6.19 7.34 0.89
C ALA A 15 -5.45 7.89 2.13
N GLN A 16 -5.74 9.12 2.56
CA GLN A 16 -5.18 9.71 3.78
C GLN A 16 -5.66 8.96 5.03
N THR A 17 -6.93 8.58 5.07
CA THR A 17 -7.48 7.77 6.17
C THR A 17 -6.77 6.41 6.25
N MET A 18 -6.59 5.74 5.11
CA MET A 18 -5.89 4.46 5.04
C MET A 18 -4.41 4.59 5.48
N ARG A 19 -3.72 5.65 5.05
CA ARG A 19 -2.36 5.95 5.51
C ARG A 19 -2.32 6.09 7.04
N ALA A 20 -3.21 6.91 7.60
CA ALA A 20 -3.27 7.14 9.05
C ALA A 20 -3.51 5.84 9.83
N GLU A 21 -4.43 5.00 9.37
CA GLU A 21 -4.75 3.72 10.00
C GLU A 21 -3.59 2.72 9.93
N LEU A 22 -2.90 2.65 8.78
CA LEU A 22 -1.70 1.81 8.61
C LEU A 22 -0.55 2.22 9.56
N PHE A 23 -0.30 3.53 9.68
CA PHE A 23 0.68 4.06 10.63
C PHE A 23 0.26 3.84 12.08
N ALA A 24 -1.04 3.93 12.40
CA ALA A 24 -1.54 3.70 13.75
C ALA A 24 -1.24 2.29 14.23
N LEU A 25 -1.38 1.26 13.38
CA LEU A 25 -0.98 -0.10 13.75
C LEU A 25 0.55 -0.25 13.84
N ALA A 26 1.33 0.42 12.99
CA ALA A 26 2.79 0.42 13.09
C ALA A 26 3.27 0.98 14.44
N LEU A 27 2.67 2.09 14.89
CA LEU A 27 2.94 2.69 16.20
C LEU A 27 2.54 1.76 17.34
N GLN A 28 1.35 1.15 17.26
CA GLN A 28 0.90 0.19 18.27
C GLN A 28 1.85 -1.01 18.33
N LEU A 29 2.32 -1.56 17.21
CA LEU A 29 3.29 -2.66 17.20
C LEU A 29 4.62 -2.29 17.85
N GLY A 30 5.06 -1.03 17.74
CA GLY A 30 6.27 -0.52 18.39
C GLY A 30 6.12 -0.20 19.88
N ASP A 31 4.89 -0.04 20.39
CA ASP A 31 4.62 0.33 21.78
C ASP A 31 4.57 -0.90 22.71
N PRO A 32 5.60 -1.16 23.55
CA PRO A 32 5.65 -2.38 24.38
C PRO A 32 4.45 -2.54 25.34
N SER A 33 3.69 -1.48 25.62
CA SER A 33 2.51 -1.52 26.48
C SER A 33 1.22 -1.98 25.78
N ALA A 34 1.17 -1.95 24.43
CA ALA A 34 -0.03 -2.37 23.71
C ALA A 34 -0.25 -3.89 23.84
N SER A 35 -1.48 -4.29 24.15
CA SER A 35 -1.84 -5.70 24.35
C SER A 35 -1.95 -6.47 23.04
N SER A 36 -1.49 -7.73 23.02
CA SER A 36 -1.57 -8.59 21.84
C SER A 36 -2.99 -8.78 21.31
N ALA A 37 -3.98 -8.88 22.22
CA ALA A 37 -5.39 -8.95 21.84
C ALA A 37 -5.86 -7.69 21.10
N ARG A 38 -5.44 -6.49 21.54
CA ARG A 38 -5.77 -5.24 20.86
C ARG A 38 -5.07 -5.12 19.50
N LEU A 39 -3.81 -5.57 19.42
CA LEU A 39 -3.05 -5.60 18.18
C LEU A 39 -3.73 -6.52 17.15
N ASN A 40 -4.12 -7.73 17.54
CA ASN A 40 -4.81 -8.65 16.66
C ASN A 40 -6.18 -8.10 16.21
N ALA A 41 -6.98 -7.56 17.14
CA ALA A 41 -8.27 -6.96 16.79
C ALA A 41 -8.12 -5.78 15.81
N THR A 42 -7.12 -4.92 16.03
CA THR A 42 -6.81 -3.80 15.13
C THR A 42 -6.35 -4.31 13.76
N PHE A 43 -5.50 -5.34 13.73
CA PHE A 43 -5.04 -5.96 12.50
C PHE A 43 -6.20 -6.58 11.71
N ILE A 44 -7.08 -7.37 12.33
CA ILE A 44 -8.22 -8.02 11.65
C ILE A 44 -9.12 -6.96 11.00
N TRP A 45 -9.47 -5.91 11.75
CA TRP A 45 -10.29 -4.82 11.24
C TRP A 45 -9.62 -4.10 10.07
N LEU A 46 -8.31 -3.79 10.18
CA LEU A 46 -7.53 -3.19 9.10
C LEU A 46 -7.43 -4.12 7.89
N HIS A 47 -7.18 -5.40 8.10
CA HIS A 47 -7.01 -6.41 7.07
C HIS A 47 -8.25 -6.50 6.18
N GLU A 48 -9.44 -6.61 6.76
CA GLU A 48 -10.71 -6.61 6.01
C GLU A 48 -10.90 -5.35 5.18
N ARG A 49 -10.57 -4.19 5.78
CA ARG A 49 -10.70 -2.90 5.11
C ARG A 49 -9.71 -2.75 3.95
N LEU A 50 -8.45 -3.14 4.14
CA LEU A 50 -7.40 -3.10 3.12
C LEU A 50 -7.75 -4.01 1.94
N LEU A 51 -8.24 -5.22 2.21
CA LEU A 51 -8.69 -6.15 1.16
C LEU A 51 -9.88 -5.58 0.38
N LYS A 52 -10.88 -5.03 1.07
CA LYS A 52 -12.03 -4.39 0.42
C LYS A 52 -11.60 -3.24 -0.50
N HIS A 53 -10.66 -2.42 -0.05
CA HIS A 53 -10.11 -1.33 -0.84
C HIS A 53 -9.37 -1.84 -2.08
N LEU A 54 -8.46 -2.81 -1.93
CA LEU A 54 -7.74 -3.42 -3.05
C LEU A 54 -8.69 -4.04 -4.09
N HIS A 55 -9.72 -4.77 -3.64
CA HIS A 55 -10.71 -5.36 -4.54
C HIS A 55 -11.52 -4.29 -5.28
N THR A 56 -11.97 -3.25 -4.58
CA THR A 56 -12.70 -2.13 -5.20
C THR A 56 -11.85 -1.42 -6.26
N LEU A 57 -10.54 -1.32 -6.03
CA LEU A 57 -9.61 -0.72 -6.99
C LEU A 57 -9.37 -1.58 -8.21
N ASN A 58 -9.13 -2.87 -8.04
CA ASN A 58 -9.02 -3.76 -9.19
C ASN A 58 -10.32 -3.71 -10.02
N ASP A 59 -11.48 -3.88 -9.41
CA ASP A 59 -12.74 -3.95 -10.17
C ASP A 59 -13.02 -2.67 -10.97
N LYS A 60 -12.73 -1.49 -10.39
CA LYS A 60 -13.07 -0.20 -11.01
C LYS A 60 -11.95 0.42 -11.84
N LEU A 61 -10.74 0.44 -11.28
CA LEU A 61 -9.62 1.22 -11.83
C LEU A 61 -8.83 0.39 -12.84
N GLU A 62 -8.54 -0.87 -12.54
CA GLU A 62 -7.83 -1.77 -13.47
C GLU A 62 -8.67 -1.98 -14.74
N THR A 63 -9.96 -2.31 -14.61
CA THR A 63 -10.87 -2.46 -15.76
C THR A 63 -10.89 -1.22 -16.65
N ALA A 64 -10.94 -0.02 -16.06
CA ALA A 64 -10.93 1.24 -16.81
C ALA A 64 -9.58 1.55 -17.48
N LEU A 65 -8.48 1.04 -16.93
CA LEU A 65 -7.12 1.21 -17.46
C LEU A 65 -6.78 0.23 -18.56
N ARG A 66 -7.33 -0.98 -18.53
CA ARG A 66 -6.90 -2.06 -19.42
C ARG A 66 -7.03 -1.69 -20.90
N ASP A 67 -8.05 -0.89 -21.24
CA ASP A 67 -8.27 -0.36 -22.59
C ASP A 67 -7.35 0.82 -22.95
N TYR A 68 -6.82 1.54 -21.96
CA TYR A 68 -5.99 2.74 -22.14
C TYR A 68 -4.48 2.43 -22.10
N ASP A 69 -4.05 1.71 -21.07
CA ASP A 69 -2.67 1.28 -20.85
C ASP A 69 -2.65 -0.09 -20.13
N PRO A 70 -2.55 -1.20 -20.88
CA PRO A 70 -2.56 -2.55 -20.29
C PRO A 70 -1.32 -2.85 -19.44
N VAL A 71 -0.19 -2.16 -19.67
CA VAL A 71 1.02 -2.35 -18.86
C VAL A 71 0.81 -1.75 -17.48
N LEU A 72 0.19 -0.58 -17.41
CA LEU A 72 -0.13 0.09 -16.15
C LEU A 72 -1.22 -0.67 -15.39
N ALA A 73 -2.22 -1.22 -16.09
CA ALA A 73 -3.24 -2.10 -15.51
C ALA A 73 -2.61 -3.33 -14.84
N ASN A 74 -1.71 -4.03 -15.54
CA ASN A 74 -1.01 -5.20 -14.99
C ASN A 74 -0.18 -4.85 -13.75
N ARG A 75 0.52 -3.70 -13.75
CA ARG A 75 1.28 -3.26 -12.57
C ARG A 75 0.40 -2.98 -11.36
N LEU A 76 -0.81 -2.44 -11.58
CA LEU A 76 -1.77 -2.18 -10.52
C LEU A 76 -2.28 -3.50 -9.94
N GLU A 77 -2.66 -4.43 -10.81
CA GLU A 77 -3.12 -5.78 -10.45
C GLU A 77 -2.05 -6.57 -9.67
N ASP A 78 -0.81 -6.62 -10.20
CA ASP A 78 0.33 -7.27 -9.56
C ASP A 78 0.61 -6.70 -8.16
N GLY A 79 0.48 -5.39 -8.00
CA GLY A 79 0.60 -4.72 -6.71
C GLY A 79 -0.49 -5.17 -5.74
N ALA A 80 -1.74 -5.21 -6.18
CA ALA A 80 -2.87 -5.65 -5.35
C ALA A 80 -2.75 -7.14 -4.94
N LEU A 81 -2.32 -8.01 -5.86
CA LEU A 81 -2.08 -9.43 -5.58
C LEU A 81 -0.96 -9.62 -4.55
N ARG A 82 0.15 -8.89 -4.70
CA ARG A 82 1.27 -8.93 -3.74
C ARG A 82 0.86 -8.45 -2.36
N LEU A 83 0.12 -7.35 -2.27
CA LEU A 83 -0.39 -6.82 -1.00
C LEU A 83 -1.37 -7.80 -0.34
N THR A 84 -2.23 -8.43 -1.12
CA THR A 84 -3.15 -9.47 -0.64
C THR A 84 -2.39 -10.66 -0.06
N ALA A 85 -1.35 -11.13 -0.75
CA ALA A 85 -0.51 -12.22 -0.25
C ALA A 85 0.24 -11.85 1.04
N LEU A 86 0.77 -10.62 1.14
CA LEU A 86 1.41 -10.13 2.37
C LEU A 86 0.42 -10.04 3.54
N LEU A 87 -0.80 -9.54 3.29
CA LEU A 87 -1.88 -9.50 4.27
C LEU A 87 -2.22 -10.90 4.79
N GLN A 88 -2.41 -11.85 3.88
CA GLN A 88 -2.71 -13.25 4.23
C GLN A 88 -1.58 -13.92 5.02
N LYS A 89 -0.32 -13.62 4.70
CA LYS A 89 0.85 -14.12 5.45
C LYS A 89 0.87 -13.63 6.90
N LEU A 90 0.42 -12.41 7.15
CA LEU A 90 0.43 -11.79 8.49
C LEU A 90 -0.70 -12.31 9.39
N THR A 91 -1.84 -12.70 8.84
CA THR A 91 -3.01 -13.18 9.59
C THR A 91 -2.71 -14.27 10.62
N PRO A 92 -2.07 -15.41 10.26
CA PRO A 92 -1.77 -16.44 11.25
C PRO A 92 -0.80 -15.94 12.33
N ARG A 93 0.15 -15.06 11.99
CA ARG A 93 1.13 -14.52 12.93
C ARG A 93 0.50 -13.60 13.97
N PHE A 94 -0.47 -12.77 13.58
CA PHE A 94 -1.22 -11.95 14.55
C PHE A 94 -2.12 -12.80 15.46
N ALA A 95 -2.66 -13.91 14.96
CA ALA A 95 -3.40 -14.88 15.78
C ALA A 95 -2.47 -15.58 16.79
N GLU A 96 -1.27 -16.00 16.36
CA GLU A 96 -0.24 -16.58 17.24
C GLU A 96 0.22 -15.58 18.31
N LEU A 97 0.42 -14.31 17.95
CA LEU A 97 0.76 -13.24 18.89
C LEU A 97 -0.28 -13.09 20.01
N GLN A 98 -1.57 -13.26 19.69
CA GLN A 98 -2.65 -13.22 20.68
C GLN A 98 -2.64 -14.43 21.61
N ALA A 99 -2.26 -15.61 21.10
CA ALA A 99 -2.29 -16.87 21.84
C ALA A 99 -1.02 -17.12 22.68
N GLY A 100 0.10 -16.48 22.33
CA GLY A 100 1.37 -16.66 23.03
C GLY A 100 1.44 -15.98 24.41
N GLU A 101 2.28 -16.53 25.29
CA GLU A 101 2.69 -15.91 26.57
C GLU A 101 4.23 -15.97 26.71
N GLY A 102 4.84 -14.98 27.37
CA GLY A 102 6.27 -15.06 27.76
C GLY A 102 7.26 -14.23 26.91
N ALA A 103 8.54 -14.64 26.92
CA ALA A 103 9.65 -13.88 26.31
C ALA A 103 9.66 -13.92 24.78
N ASP A 104 9.19 -15.02 24.17
CA ASP A 104 9.09 -15.20 22.71
C ASP A 104 8.15 -14.17 22.05
N LEU A 105 7.21 -13.66 22.82
CA LEU A 105 6.22 -12.65 22.42
C LEU A 105 6.86 -11.32 22.00
N ARG A 106 7.95 -10.90 22.67
CA ARG A 106 8.65 -9.65 22.32
C ARG A 106 9.38 -9.76 20.99
N GLN A 107 10.03 -10.89 20.74
CA GLN A 107 10.71 -11.15 19.48
C GLN A 107 9.72 -11.29 18.34
N GLU A 108 8.62 -12.03 18.55
CA GLU A 108 7.59 -12.20 17.52
C GLU A 108 6.92 -10.86 17.18
N ARG A 109 6.61 -10.05 18.19
CA ARG A 109 6.11 -8.69 18.00
C ARG A 109 7.06 -7.82 17.19
N TYR A 110 8.36 -7.86 17.49
CA TYR A 110 9.36 -7.11 16.73
C TYR A 110 9.43 -7.58 15.27
N SER A 111 9.41 -8.90 15.05
CA SER A 111 9.37 -9.50 13.72
C SER A 111 8.11 -9.09 12.95
N LEU A 112 6.95 -9.09 13.61
CA LEU A 112 5.69 -8.58 13.06
C LEU A 112 5.73 -7.10 12.72
N HIS A 113 6.39 -6.28 13.56
CA HIS A 113 6.58 -4.86 13.27
C HIS A 113 7.39 -4.64 11.98
N LEU A 114 8.43 -5.45 11.74
CA LEU A 114 9.21 -5.39 10.51
C LEU A 114 8.40 -5.83 9.29
N ASP A 115 7.69 -6.96 9.36
CA ASP A 115 6.83 -7.42 8.27
C ASP A 115 5.69 -6.42 7.98
N TRP A 116 5.13 -5.80 9.02
CA TRP A 116 4.14 -4.73 8.87
C TRP A 116 4.72 -3.50 8.18
N ASN A 117 5.94 -3.08 8.52
CA ASN A 117 6.59 -1.95 7.86
C ASN A 117 6.88 -2.23 6.37
N LEU A 118 7.19 -3.48 6.01
CA LEU A 118 7.30 -3.88 4.62
C LEU A 118 5.96 -3.75 3.88
N LEU A 119 4.89 -4.27 4.47
CA LEU A 119 3.53 -4.13 3.93
C LEU A 119 3.13 -2.66 3.79
N LEU A 120 3.38 -1.85 4.83
CA LEU A 120 3.13 -0.41 4.84
C LEU A 120 3.82 0.26 3.65
N ALA A 121 5.12 0.01 3.45
CA ALA A 121 5.88 0.61 2.37
C ALA A 121 5.30 0.26 0.98
N GLU A 122 5.00 -1.02 0.75
CA GLU A 122 4.38 -1.49 -0.50
C GLU A 122 2.99 -0.86 -0.70
N TYR A 123 2.19 -0.76 0.37
CA TYR A 123 0.84 -0.19 0.30
C TYR A 123 0.88 1.32 -0.01
N LEU A 124 1.83 2.06 0.55
CA LEU A 124 2.02 3.48 0.25
C LEU A 124 2.36 3.71 -1.22
N VAL A 125 3.25 2.89 -1.79
CA VAL A 125 3.57 2.94 -3.22
C VAL A 125 2.33 2.65 -4.07
N HIS A 126 1.51 1.68 -3.66
CA HIS A 126 0.27 1.35 -4.35
C HIS A 126 -0.75 2.49 -4.31
N LEU A 127 -0.92 3.14 -3.15
CA LEU A 127 -1.77 4.33 -3.00
C LEU A 127 -1.29 5.50 -3.86
N ASP A 128 0.03 5.72 -3.93
CA ASP A 128 0.59 6.79 -4.76
C ASP A 128 0.43 6.48 -6.26
N LEU A 129 0.57 5.22 -6.66
CA LEU A 129 0.31 4.79 -8.04
C LEU A 129 -1.15 5.04 -8.41
N GLN A 130 -2.09 4.58 -7.58
CA GLN A 130 -3.52 4.86 -7.73
C GLN A 130 -3.77 6.37 -7.85
N ALA A 131 -3.20 7.16 -6.95
CA ALA A 131 -3.34 8.61 -6.96
C ALA A 131 -2.65 9.30 -8.14
N ARG A 132 -1.84 8.65 -8.96
CA ARG A 132 -1.35 9.20 -10.25
C ARG A 132 -2.24 8.74 -11.40
N VAL A 133 -2.60 7.47 -11.39
CA VAL A 133 -3.46 6.83 -12.37
C VAL A 133 -4.82 7.50 -12.46
N SER A 134 -5.49 7.77 -11.33
CA SER A 134 -6.79 8.44 -11.34
C SER A 134 -6.73 9.90 -11.86
N HIS A 135 -5.55 10.48 -12.17
CA HIS A 135 -5.36 11.88 -12.60
C HIS A 135 -5.27 11.84 -14.11
N LEU A 136 -4.53 10.84 -14.62
CA LEU A 136 -4.48 10.49 -16.03
C LEU A 136 -5.87 10.23 -16.60
N LEU A 137 -6.77 9.61 -15.82
CA LEU A 137 -8.10 9.25 -16.30
C LEU A 137 -9.17 10.36 -16.12
N GLN A 138 -8.84 11.54 -15.58
CA GLN A 138 -9.81 12.62 -15.44
C GLN A 138 -10.05 13.34 -16.79
N PRO A 139 -11.31 13.50 -17.24
CA PRO A 139 -11.62 14.17 -18.50
C PRO A 139 -11.24 15.66 -18.42
N GLY A 140 -10.48 16.13 -19.42
CA GLY A 140 -10.02 17.53 -19.49
C GLY A 140 -8.64 17.81 -18.90
N THR A 141 -7.91 16.79 -18.45
CA THR A 141 -6.54 16.96 -17.95
C THR A 141 -5.57 17.06 -19.14
N GLU A 142 -5.30 18.28 -19.62
CA GLU A 142 -4.22 18.54 -20.58
C GLU A 142 -2.88 18.28 -19.91
N TYR A 143 -2.24 17.16 -20.24
CA TYR A 143 -0.85 16.91 -19.86
C TYR A 143 0.07 17.82 -20.68
N CYS A 144 0.48 18.94 -20.10
CA CYS A 144 1.69 19.62 -20.54
C CYS A 144 2.88 18.70 -20.22
N LEU A 145 3.23 17.82 -21.16
CA LEU A 145 4.41 16.94 -21.15
C LEU A 145 5.73 17.71 -20.95
N SER A 146 5.70 19.04 -21.05
CA SER A 146 6.81 19.97 -20.84
C SER A 146 7.14 20.26 -19.36
N SER A 147 6.31 19.87 -18.38
CA SER A 147 6.57 20.14 -16.95
C SER A 147 6.98 18.91 -16.12
N LEU A 148 7.16 17.74 -16.75
CA LEU A 148 7.57 16.50 -16.07
C LEU A 148 9.09 16.37 -15.87
N ALA A 149 9.79 17.49 -15.65
CA ALA A 149 11.03 17.47 -14.90
C ALA A 149 10.70 17.36 -13.39
N LEU A 150 9.99 16.29 -13.00
CA LEU A 150 9.89 15.93 -11.59
C LEU A 150 11.28 15.44 -11.17
N PRO A 151 11.87 15.93 -10.06
CA PRO A 151 13.06 15.32 -9.51
C PRO A 151 12.72 13.85 -9.23
N ASP A 152 13.41 12.94 -9.92
CA ASP A 152 13.21 11.49 -9.74
C ASP A 152 13.38 11.20 -8.24
N PRO A 153 12.31 10.85 -7.50
CA PRO A 153 12.37 10.68 -6.05
C PRO A 153 13.26 9.50 -5.67
N LEU A 154 13.65 8.68 -6.64
CA LEU A 154 14.58 7.57 -6.50
C LEU A 154 15.96 7.87 -7.07
N ALA A 155 16.22 9.08 -7.60
CA ALA A 155 17.54 9.47 -8.11
C ALA A 155 18.62 9.29 -7.03
N HIS A 156 18.32 9.74 -5.80
CA HIS A 156 19.24 9.61 -4.68
C HIS A 156 19.50 8.15 -4.29
N CYS A 157 18.46 7.30 -4.36
CA CYS A 157 18.59 5.87 -4.09
C CYS A 157 19.40 5.15 -5.19
N ARG A 158 19.18 5.47 -6.47
CA ARG A 158 19.95 4.90 -7.59
C ARG A 158 21.41 5.32 -7.56
N GLU A 159 21.69 6.57 -7.20
CA GLU A 159 23.05 7.08 -7.07
C GLU A 159 23.81 6.36 -5.95
N ARG A 160 23.16 6.13 -4.80
CA ARG A 160 23.76 5.33 -3.72
C ARG A 160 24.01 3.87 -4.11
N VAL A 161 23.11 3.25 -4.87
CA VAL A 161 23.31 1.88 -5.38
C VAL A 161 24.48 1.82 -6.36
N ARG A 162 24.60 2.80 -7.27
CA ARG A 162 25.75 2.90 -8.18
C ARG A 162 27.06 3.10 -7.44
N GLN A 163 27.11 3.98 -6.44
CA GLN A 163 28.31 4.18 -5.62
C GLN A 163 28.72 2.90 -4.89
N TYR A 164 27.75 2.13 -4.38
CA TYR A 164 28.02 0.86 -3.71
C TYR A 164 28.53 -0.22 -4.68
N GLN A 165 28.05 -0.21 -5.93
CA GLN A 165 28.50 -1.12 -6.98
C GLN A 165 29.87 -0.73 -7.54
N ALA A 166 30.25 0.55 -7.51
CA ALA A 166 31.56 1.04 -7.95
C ALA A 166 32.70 0.79 -6.93
N CYS A 167 32.36 0.42 -5.70
CA CYS A 167 33.32 0.03 -4.65
C CYS A 167 33.54 -1.49 -4.56
N ARG A 168 33.07 -2.27 -5.53
CA ARG A 168 33.40 -3.69 -5.72
C ARG A 168 34.29 -3.85 -6.95
#